data_AF-A0A970HYS3-F1
#
_entry.id   AF-A0A970HYS3-F1
#
_cell.length_a   1.000
_cell.length_b   1.000
_cell.length_c   1.000
_cell.angle_alpha   90.00
_cell.angle_beta   90.00
_cell.angle_gamma   90.00
#
_symmetry.space_group_name_H-M   'P 1'
#
loop_
_entity.id
_entity.type
_entity.pdbx_description
1 polymer ?
#
loop_
_entity_poly.entity_id
_entity_poly.type
_entity_poly.pdbx_seq_one_letter_code
_entity_poly.pdbx_strand_id
1 'polypeptide(L)'
;MGHPDTFQALRDLNCDILTVQEGHAVEMMKGIAHRLCLNLIAFAPATSFPGCIFTRYEVKEGRIFNHAGPTNQNAPFSRFVAAALLTVEGKDACAVNFHAWPHHEAM
;
A
#
# COMPACT_ATOMS: atom_id res chain seq x y z
N MET A 1 10.25 -15.76 1.87
CA MET A 1 11.38 -14.83 1.87
C MET A 1 11.19 -13.88 0.69
N GLY A 2 11.34 -12.57 0.89
CA GLY A 2 11.25 -11.59 -0.19
C GLY A 2 12.37 -11.76 -1.21
N HIS A 3 12.08 -11.59 -2.50
CA HIS A 3 13.12 -11.64 -3.52
C HIS A 3 14.11 -10.48 -3.26
N PRO A 4 15.44 -10.71 -3.24
CA PRO A 4 16.45 -9.66 -3.07
C PRO A 4 16.23 -8.45 -4.00
N ASP A 5 15.70 -8.73 -5.19
CA ASP A 5 15.46 -7.75 -6.24
C ASP A 5 14.38 -6.73 -5.88
N THR A 6 13.40 -7.07 -5.05
CA THR A 6 12.33 -6.11 -4.68
C THR A 6 12.91 -4.94 -3.89
N PHE A 7 13.84 -5.20 -2.98
CA PHE A 7 14.47 -4.13 -2.22
C PHE A 7 15.28 -3.19 -3.11
N GLN A 8 16.08 -3.77 -4.01
CA GLN A 8 16.92 -3.00 -4.92
C GLN A 8 16.07 -2.19 -5.90
N ALA A 9 15.02 -2.79 -6.47
CA ALA A 9 14.08 -2.09 -7.35
C ALA A 9 13.39 -0.91 -6.66
N LEU A 10 12.90 -1.09 -5.43
CA LEU A 10 12.25 0.00 -4.67
C LEU A 10 13.24 1.13 -4.34
N ARG A 11 14.51 0.79 -4.05
CA ARG A 11 15.57 1.78 -3.85
C ARG A 11 15.85 2.57 -5.13
N ASP A 12 15.99 1.89 -6.26
CA ASP A 12 16.39 2.48 -7.53
C ASP A 12 15.31 3.38 -8.14
N LEU A 13 14.03 3.10 -7.87
CA LEU A 13 12.92 3.99 -8.21
C LEU A 13 13.05 5.37 -7.53
N ASN A 14 13.65 5.41 -6.33
CA ASN A 14 13.95 6.63 -5.57
C ASN A 14 12.76 7.61 -5.47
N CYS A 15 11.53 7.10 -5.37
CA CYS A 15 10.34 7.93 -5.26
C CYS A 15 10.24 8.59 -3.87
N ASP A 16 9.64 9.78 -3.82
CA ASP A 16 9.30 10.44 -2.55
C ASP A 16 8.07 9.80 -1.89
N ILE A 17 7.13 9.34 -2.71
CA ILE A 17 5.93 8.57 -2.31
C ILE A 17 5.82 7.38 -3.27
N LEU A 18 5.69 6.17 -2.72
CA LEU A 18 5.54 4.95 -3.50
C LEU A 18 4.42 4.08 -2.95
N THR A 19 3.45 3.75 -3.79
CA THR A 19 2.34 2.86 -3.44
C THR A 19 2.57 1.48 -4.05
N VAL A 20 2.34 0.43 -3.28
CA VAL A 20 2.51 -0.96 -3.73
C VAL A 20 1.22 -1.72 -3.48
N GLN A 21 0.75 -2.44 -4.49
CA GLN A 21 -0.35 -3.42 -4.39
C GLN A 21 0.23 -4.82 -4.58
N GLU A 22 -0.48 -5.82 -4.09
CA GLU A 22 -0.04 -7.22 -4.15
C GLU A 22 1.37 -7.43 -3.58
N GLY A 23 1.69 -6.64 -2.54
CA GLY A 23 2.96 -6.70 -1.86
C GLY A 23 3.19 -8.03 -1.18
N HIS A 24 4.36 -8.15 -0.59
CA HIS A 24 4.68 -9.27 0.28
C HIS A 24 4.06 -9.09 1.68
N ALA A 25 4.34 -10.03 2.58
CA ALA A 25 3.93 -9.93 3.98
C ALA A 25 4.32 -8.57 4.60
N VAL A 26 3.47 -8.03 5.48
CA VAL A 26 3.67 -6.72 6.14
C VAL A 26 5.03 -6.61 6.82
N GLU A 27 5.53 -7.68 7.43
CA GLU A 27 6.85 -7.70 8.07
C GLU A 27 8.00 -7.44 7.09
N MET A 28 7.89 -7.91 5.84
CA MET A 28 8.87 -7.56 4.82
C MET A 28 8.80 -6.07 4.46
N MET A 29 7.59 -5.51 4.32
CA MET A 29 7.41 -4.09 4.00
C MET A 29 7.97 -3.20 5.12
N LYS A 30 7.78 -3.57 6.40
CA LYS A 30 8.41 -2.91 7.54
C LYS A 30 9.94 -2.96 7.47
N GLY A 31 10.50 -4.13 7.14
CA GLY A 31 11.95 -4.29 6.97
C GLY A 31 12.51 -3.43 5.84
N ILE A 32 11.79 -3.30 4.73
CA ILE A 32 12.16 -2.42 3.62
C ILE A 32 12.10 -0.95 4.05
N ALA A 33 11.00 -0.52 4.68
CA ALA A 33 10.82 0.84 5.16
C ALA A 33 11.97 1.27 6.09
N HIS A 34 12.31 0.41 7.06
CA HIS A 34 13.42 0.65 7.98
C HIS A 34 14.76 0.79 7.25
N ARG A 35 15.06 -0.11 6.30
CA ARG A 35 16.32 -0.10 5.54
C ARG A 35 16.45 1.07 4.57
N LEU A 36 15.34 1.59 4.07
CA LEU A 36 15.30 2.75 3.17
C LEU A 36 15.04 4.07 3.91
N CYS A 37 14.90 4.04 5.24
CA CYS A 37 14.56 5.19 6.06
C CYS A 37 13.27 5.91 5.60
N LEU A 38 12.23 5.12 5.27
CA LEU A 38 10.92 5.61 4.83
C LEU A 38 9.86 5.39 5.90
N ASN A 39 8.86 6.27 5.94
CA ASN A 39 7.61 6.01 6.64
C ASN A 39 6.78 4.97 5.87
N LEU A 40 5.96 4.21 6.60
CA LEU A 40 5.16 3.11 6.05
C LEU A 40 3.73 3.15 6.57
N ILE A 41 2.77 3.16 5.65
CA ILE A 41 1.38 2.82 5.91
C ILE A 41 1.11 1.46 5.25
N ALA A 42 1.12 0.39 6.03
CA ALA A 42 0.87 -0.96 5.53
C ALA A 42 -0.56 -1.39 5.82
N PHE A 43 -1.18 -2.07 4.86
CA PHE A 43 -2.48 -2.71 5.04
C PHE A 43 -2.37 -4.20 4.73
N ALA A 44 -2.65 -5.01 5.75
CA ALA A 44 -2.77 -6.46 5.66
C ALA A 44 -4.26 -6.83 5.55
N PRO A 45 -4.79 -7.11 4.36
CA PRO A 45 -5.98 -7.92 4.23
C PRO A 45 -5.79 -9.22 5.02
N ALA A 46 -6.80 -9.60 5.79
CA ALA A 46 -6.83 -10.88 6.50
C ALA A 46 -6.86 -12.09 5.54
N THR A 47 -7.25 -11.86 4.27
CA THR A 47 -7.52 -12.94 3.31
C THR A 47 -6.60 -12.92 2.11
N SER A 48 -6.31 -11.78 1.45
CA SER A 48 -5.48 -11.73 0.23
C SER A 48 -5.07 -10.30 -0.20
N PHE A 49 -3.91 -10.14 -0.88
CA PHE A 49 -3.43 -8.90 -1.56
C PHE A 49 -2.99 -7.72 -0.67
N PRO A 50 -1.95 -7.89 0.18
CA PRO A 50 -1.45 -6.78 0.98
C PRO A 50 -0.87 -5.67 0.12
N GLY A 51 -0.84 -4.48 0.68
CA GLY A 51 -0.25 -3.33 0.02
C GLY A 51 0.24 -2.33 1.02
N CYS A 52 0.87 -1.28 0.52
CA CYS A 52 1.38 -0.22 1.36
C CYS A 52 1.55 1.11 0.62
N ILE A 53 1.85 2.13 1.42
CA ILE A 53 2.37 3.42 0.99
C ILE A 53 3.70 3.62 1.73
N PHE A 54 4.79 3.77 0.98
CA PHE A 54 6.07 4.28 1.47
C PHE A 54 6.15 5.77 1.20
N THR A 55 6.74 6.54 2.12
CA THR A 55 6.93 7.98 1.91
C THR A 55 8.13 8.52 2.70
N ARG A 56 8.80 9.54 2.15
CA ARG A 56 9.82 10.34 2.87
C ARG A 56 9.20 11.44 3.73
N TYR A 57 7.96 11.81 3.43
CA TYR A 57 7.25 12.89 4.11
C TYR A 57 6.66 12.43 5.44
N GLU A 58 6.44 13.39 6.33
CA GLU A 58 5.71 13.19 7.58
C GLU A 58 4.29 12.68 7.29
N VAL A 59 3.86 11.66 8.05
CA VAL A 59 2.49 11.14 8.00
C VAL A 59 1.70 11.75 9.15
N LYS A 60 0.75 12.62 8.81
CA LYS A 60 -0.18 13.24 9.79
C LYS A 60 -1.26 12.27 10.22
N GLU A 61 -1.80 11.52 9.28
CA GLU A 61 -2.87 10.55 9.53
C GLU A 61 -2.82 9.43 8.49
N GLY A 62 -3.16 8.20 8.91
CA GLY A 62 -3.35 7.07 8.03
C GLY A 62 -4.72 6.43 8.25
N ARG A 63 -5.44 6.11 7.18
CA ARG A 63 -6.71 5.39 7.24
C ARG A 63 -6.70 4.22 6.27
N ILE A 64 -7.19 3.08 6.74
CA ILE A 64 -7.35 1.86 5.94
C ILE A 64 -8.84 1.57 5.88
N PHE A 65 -9.36 1.48 4.66
CA PHE A 65 -10.76 1.18 4.39
C PHE A 65 -10.85 -0.19 3.73
N ASN A 66 -11.87 -0.94 4.12
CA ASN A 66 -12.24 -2.14 3.38
C ASN A 66 -13.46 -1.84 2.52
N HIS A 67 -13.39 -2.16 1.22
CA HIS A 67 -14.55 -2.05 0.35
C HIS A 67 -15.30 -3.37 0.29
N ALA A 68 -16.56 -3.34 0.74
CA ALA A 68 -17.58 -4.33 0.40
C ALA A 68 -18.40 -3.80 -0.77
N GLY A 69 -18.57 -4.61 -1.81
CA GLY A 69 -19.35 -4.27 -3.01
C GLY A 69 -20.46 -5.28 -3.27
N PRO A 70 -21.55 -4.89 -3.93
CA PRO A 70 -22.71 -5.76 -4.17
C PRO A 70 -22.39 -7.00 -5.01
N THR A 71 -21.32 -6.93 -5.82
CA THR A 71 -20.93 -7.96 -6.79
C THR A 71 -19.99 -9.02 -6.26
N ASN A 72 -19.47 -8.91 -5.03
CA ASN A 72 -18.47 -9.85 -4.53
C ASN A 72 -18.66 -10.23 -3.04
N GLN A 73 -19.85 -10.79 -2.76
CA GLN A 73 -20.25 -11.24 -1.41
C GLN A 73 -19.40 -12.41 -0.88
N ASN A 74 -18.68 -13.12 -1.75
CA ASN A 74 -17.96 -14.36 -1.40
C ASN A 74 -16.51 -14.13 -0.92
N ALA A 75 -16.01 -12.88 -0.98
CA ALA A 75 -14.67 -12.53 -0.51
C ALA A 75 -14.70 -11.23 0.31
N PRO A 76 -15.41 -11.20 1.45
CA PRO A 76 -15.37 -10.06 2.35
C PRO A 76 -13.92 -9.79 2.77
N PHE A 77 -13.57 -8.52 2.91
CA PHE A 77 -12.25 -8.12 3.35
C PHE A 77 -11.08 -8.50 2.42
N SER A 78 -11.27 -8.49 1.11
CA SER A 78 -10.23 -8.87 0.13
C SER A 78 -9.74 -7.72 -0.77
N ARG A 79 -10.38 -6.55 -0.69
CA ARG A 79 -9.94 -5.31 -1.37
C ARG A 79 -9.92 -4.15 -0.39
N PHE A 80 -8.81 -3.43 -0.39
CA PHE A 80 -8.52 -2.36 0.55
C PHE A 80 -8.16 -1.08 -0.18
N VAL A 81 -8.51 0.02 0.46
CA VAL A 81 -7.95 1.34 0.18
C VAL A 81 -7.11 1.73 1.39
N ALA A 82 -5.92 2.25 1.15
CA ALA A 82 -5.20 3.02 2.15
C ALA A 82 -5.10 4.47 1.71
N ALA A 83 -5.27 5.37 2.66
CA ALA A 83 -5.02 6.79 2.49
C ALA A 83 -4.05 7.28 3.57
N ALA A 84 -3.11 8.12 3.18
CA ALA A 84 -2.20 8.80 4.09
C ALA A 84 -2.26 10.31 3.83
N LEU A 85 -2.57 11.08 4.88
CA LEU A 85 -2.42 12.53 4.88
C LEU A 85 -0.97 12.86 5.21
N LEU A 86 -0.29 13.55 4.29
CA LEU A 86 1.13 13.84 4.32
C LEU A 86 1.39 15.35 4.37
N THR A 87 2.49 15.75 5.00
CA THR A 87 3.04 17.11 4.86
C THR A 87 4.09 17.13 3.74
N VAL A 88 3.73 17.60 2.55
CA VAL A 88 4.61 17.71 1.38
C VAL A 88 4.99 19.17 1.18
N GLU A 89 6.25 19.51 1.41
CA GLU A 89 6.77 20.88 1.23
C GLU A 89 5.92 21.96 1.94
N GLY A 90 5.47 21.64 3.16
CA GLY A 90 4.62 22.53 3.97
C GLY A 90 3.14 22.58 3.57
N LYS A 91 2.71 21.73 2.62
CA LYS A 91 1.30 21.61 2.20
C LYS A 91 0.75 20.23 2.53
N ASP A 92 -0.56 20.18 2.71
CA ASP A 92 -1.26 18.92 2.95
C ASP A 92 -1.54 18.22 1.61
N ALA A 93 -1.14 16.95 1.52
CA ALA A 93 -1.38 16.09 0.37
C ALA A 93 -1.91 14.72 0.83
N CYS A 94 -2.85 14.15 0.09
CA CYS A 94 -3.38 12.82 0.38
C CYS A 94 -2.85 11.80 -0.64
N ALA A 95 -2.07 10.83 -0.17
CA ALA A 95 -1.66 9.68 -0.98
C ALA A 95 -2.69 8.56 -0.80
N VAL A 96 -3.29 8.09 -1.91
CA VAL A 96 -4.30 7.03 -1.89
C VAL A 96 -3.82 5.84 -2.69
N ASN A 97 -3.86 4.66 -2.08
CA ASN A 97 -3.62 3.38 -2.73
C ASN A 97 -4.93 2.59 -2.76
N PHE A 98 -5.53 2.44 -3.93
CA PHE A 98 -6.77 1.71 -4.15
C PHE A 98 -6.51 0.47 -5.00
N HIS A 99 -6.75 -0.70 -4.41
CA HIS A 99 -6.76 -1.96 -5.15
C HIS A 99 -8.20 -2.32 -5.48
N ALA A 100 -8.57 -2.14 -6.76
CA ALA A 100 -9.89 -2.50 -7.26
C ALA A 100 -10.01 -4.02 -7.51
N TRP A 101 -11.24 -4.50 -7.72
CA TRP A 101 -11.44 -5.82 -8.29
C TRP A 101 -11.04 -5.81 -9.76
N PRO A 102 -10.35 -6.85 -10.26
CA PRO A 102 -10.19 -7.01 -11.69
C PRO A 102 -11.57 -7.06 -12.34
N HIS A 103 -11.73 -6.41 -13.49
CA HIS A 103 -12.90 -6.60 -14.31
C HIS A 103 -12.88 -8.04 -14.82
N HIS A 104 -13.92 -8.82 -14.52
CA HIS A 104 -14.27 -9.92 -15.39
C HIS A 104 -14.83 -9.28 -16.65
N GLU A 105 -14.06 -9.27 -17.75
CA GLU A 105 -14.72 -9.23 -19.05
C GLU A 105 -15.69 -10.41 -19.08
N ALA A 106 -16.96 -10.13 -19.36
CA ALA A 106 -17.97 -11.17 -19.47
C ALA A 106 -17.50 -12.19 -20.51
N MET A 107 -17.20 -13.40 -20.06
CA MET A 107 -17.13 -14.57 -20.96
C MET A 107 -18.53 -14.99 -21.35
#